data_AF-A0A532DD60-F1
#
_entry.id   AF-A0A532DD60-F1
#
_cell.length_a   1.000
_cell.length_b   1.000
_cell.length_c   1.000
_cell.angle_alpha   90.00
_cell.angle_beta   90.00
_cell.angle_gamma   90.00
#
_symmetry.space_group_name_H-M   'P 1'
#
loop_
_entity.id
_entity.type
_entity.pdbx_description
1 polymer ?
#
loop_
_entity_poly.entity_id
_entity_poly.type
_entity_poly.pdbx_seq_one_letter_code
_entity_poly.pdbx_strand_id
1 'polypeptide(L)'
;MKLASEATAGLWVPLAPSLDTLIARLDILSSEPRMVAQRQVAMRLALQPYLEGGAGALLSPLPQETELANLLLYADFYPQDGQLTLIEQLRDVITEHIPQEEREWLDPLKHSYLDLAEFLSVDEQAQRLVFRSIGNARIYRVTDGAFRKELQPGQVLLTRLIREPGDVEWERAVIAGAAIALSNEDAKSLLNATLDYRRQVEISVGSFELGEWPEFAKRYGHVLLWTFARMRFAALIDAVKSIHYVAEGGQPYLYALALYDHCEYGYMNDMLAGLEGFEREAAVSPPSEASTSKEAQHFVQSGASGVLQSAVVARLILTATQLWVECDSRERLDTVKHKLAAMFGFSLHFRGETYTPPPRQLRESELAVEEPLTLRISAKEDLALLNGFLETLYLEWAERACPSLGDQMPRHVATSAAGREQVVAVIADMERHDPGSRRVGQASFDYNRLRAHVGLD
;
A
#
# COMPACT_ATOMS: atom_id res chain seq x y z
N MET A 1 -9.37 -4.95 -1.50
CA MET A 1 -8.55 -4.85 -0.27
C MET A 1 -8.27 -6.19 0.41
N LYS A 2 -9.06 -7.26 0.15
CA LYS A 2 -8.96 -8.56 0.81
C LYS A 2 -7.53 -9.13 0.91
N LEU A 3 -6.77 -9.13 -0.19
CA LEU A 3 -5.38 -9.65 -0.22
C LEU A 3 -4.39 -8.84 0.64
N ALA A 4 -4.65 -7.54 0.84
CA ALA A 4 -3.80 -6.68 1.66
C ALA A 4 -4.07 -6.88 3.16
N SER A 5 -5.21 -7.46 3.52
CA SER A 5 -5.60 -7.68 4.91
C SER A 5 -4.86 -8.88 5.50
N GLU A 6 -4.42 -8.76 6.75
CA GLU A 6 -3.96 -9.90 7.56
C GLU A 6 -5.09 -10.92 7.83
N ALA A 7 -6.35 -10.50 7.64
CA ALA A 7 -7.52 -11.37 7.67
C ALA A 7 -7.76 -12.12 6.34
N THR A 8 -6.83 -12.06 5.38
CA THR A 8 -6.86 -13.03 4.26
C THR A 8 -6.96 -14.42 4.88
N ALA A 9 -8.04 -15.14 4.58
CA ALA A 9 -8.40 -16.36 5.26
C ALA A 9 -7.38 -17.47 4.96
N GLY A 10 -6.30 -17.50 5.73
CA GLY A 10 -5.43 -18.65 5.83
C GLY A 10 -6.16 -19.74 6.61
N LEU A 11 -6.16 -20.95 6.07
CA LEU A 11 -6.76 -22.13 6.68
C LEU A 11 -5.68 -22.96 7.34
N TRP A 12 -6.01 -23.50 8.52
CA TRP A 12 -5.22 -24.52 9.19
C TRP A 12 -5.92 -25.86 9.08
N VAL A 13 -5.24 -26.82 8.46
CA VAL A 13 -5.73 -28.18 8.25
C VAL A 13 -4.99 -29.12 9.20
N PRO A 14 -5.69 -29.86 10.07
CA PRO A 14 -5.05 -30.84 10.93
C PRO A 14 -4.25 -31.88 10.12
N LEU A 15 -3.00 -32.11 10.50
CA LEU A 15 -2.14 -33.11 9.89
C LEU A 15 -2.45 -34.52 10.42
N ALA A 16 -2.14 -35.53 9.61
CA ALA A 16 -2.10 -36.90 10.10
C ALA A 16 -1.00 -37.02 11.20
N PRO A 17 -1.24 -37.70 12.34
CA PRO A 17 -0.31 -37.68 13.47
C PRO A 17 1.13 -38.08 13.14
N SER A 18 1.31 -39.07 12.27
CA SER A 18 2.64 -39.52 11.81
C SER A 18 3.33 -38.49 10.91
N LEU A 19 2.57 -37.77 10.07
CA LEU A 19 3.09 -36.70 9.23
C LEU A 19 3.46 -35.46 10.06
N ASP A 20 2.63 -35.12 11.05
CA ASP A 20 2.89 -34.05 12.00
C ASP A 20 4.20 -34.29 12.77
N THR A 21 4.38 -35.51 13.28
CA THR A 21 5.62 -35.92 13.97
C THR A 21 6.84 -35.83 13.05
N LEU A 22 6.70 -36.26 11.79
CA LEU A 22 7.77 -36.16 10.79
C LEU A 22 8.14 -34.69 10.50
N ILE A 23 7.15 -33.81 10.31
CA ILE A 23 7.38 -32.38 10.05
C ILE A 23 8.05 -31.73 11.27
N ALA A 24 7.60 -32.02 12.48
CA ALA A 24 8.23 -31.52 13.71
C ALA A 24 9.69 -31.95 13.82
N ARG A 25 10.01 -33.20 13.43
CA ARG A 25 11.40 -33.69 13.41
C ARG A 25 12.26 -32.97 12.37
N LEU A 26 11.73 -32.71 11.17
CA LEU A 26 12.41 -31.92 10.14
C LEU A 26 12.64 -30.47 10.61
N ASP A 27 11.68 -29.89 11.33
CA ASP A 27 11.82 -28.55 11.88
C ASP A 27 12.95 -28.47 12.92
N ILE A 28 13.01 -29.42 13.86
CA ILE A 28 14.10 -29.54 14.84
C ILE A 28 15.45 -29.69 14.13
N LEU A 29 15.54 -30.60 13.15
CA LEU A 29 16.78 -30.83 12.38
C LEU A 29 17.23 -29.55 11.66
N SER A 30 16.30 -28.83 11.05
CA SER A 30 16.61 -27.59 10.33
C SER A 30 17.07 -26.44 11.24
N SER A 31 16.81 -26.55 12.54
CA SER A 31 17.21 -25.60 13.57
C SER A 31 18.56 -25.94 14.21
N GLU A 32 19.16 -27.08 13.88
CA GLU A 32 20.50 -27.43 14.36
C GLU A 32 21.55 -26.43 13.85
N PRO A 33 22.61 -26.12 14.63
CA PRO A 33 23.61 -25.11 14.27
C PRO A 33 24.23 -25.28 12.88
N ARG A 34 24.40 -26.52 12.42
CA ARG A 34 24.93 -26.84 11.08
C ARG A 34 23.96 -26.50 9.93
N MET A 35 22.65 -26.48 10.20
CA MET A 35 21.58 -26.25 9.21
C MET A 35 21.05 -24.82 9.22
N VAL A 36 21.33 -24.03 10.27
CA VAL A 36 20.83 -22.64 10.41
C VAL A 36 21.12 -21.79 9.17
N ALA A 37 22.32 -21.87 8.61
CA ALA A 37 22.68 -21.10 7.41
C ALA A 37 21.83 -21.49 6.19
N GLN A 38 21.60 -22.78 5.99
CA GLN A 38 20.76 -23.27 4.89
C GLN A 38 19.30 -22.91 5.07
N ARG A 39 18.78 -23.04 6.31
CA ARG A 39 17.43 -22.57 6.65
C ARG A 39 17.28 -21.09 6.34
N GLN A 40 18.24 -20.26 6.72
CA GLN A 40 18.21 -18.82 6.41
C GLN A 40 18.20 -18.55 4.91
N VAL A 41 19.02 -19.24 4.13
CA VAL A 41 19.06 -19.10 2.67
C VAL A 41 17.72 -19.53 2.04
N ALA A 42 17.17 -20.67 2.46
CA ALA A 42 15.89 -21.17 1.96
C ALA A 42 14.72 -20.23 2.29
N MET A 43 14.65 -19.74 3.53
CA MET A 43 13.61 -18.80 3.96
C MET A 43 13.76 -17.45 3.25
N ARG A 44 15.00 -16.97 3.06
CA ARG A 44 15.26 -15.76 2.27
C ARG A 44 14.83 -15.91 0.82
N LEU A 45 15.05 -17.08 0.23
CA LEU A 45 14.56 -17.39 -1.10
C LEU A 45 13.03 -17.39 -1.11
N ALA A 46 12.36 -18.18 -0.26
CA ALA A 46 10.90 -18.33 -0.30
C ALA A 46 10.13 -17.03 0.01
N LEU A 47 10.64 -16.21 0.93
CA LEU A 47 10.01 -14.98 1.39
C LEU A 47 10.69 -13.71 0.85
N GLN A 48 11.47 -13.84 -0.22
CA GLN A 48 12.28 -12.77 -0.82
C GLN A 48 11.53 -11.43 -0.95
N PRO A 49 10.26 -11.35 -1.41
CA PRO A 49 9.58 -10.07 -1.59
C PRO A 49 9.32 -9.29 -0.29
N TYR A 50 9.31 -9.96 0.86
CA TYR A 50 9.18 -9.31 2.17
C TYR A 50 10.52 -8.84 2.74
N LEU A 51 11.63 -9.37 2.21
CA LEU A 51 12.98 -9.14 2.73
C LEU A 51 13.79 -8.19 1.85
N GLU A 52 13.48 -8.15 0.55
CA GLU A 52 14.18 -7.32 -0.42
C GLU A 52 13.35 -6.10 -0.84
N GLY A 53 14.00 -4.93 -0.85
CA GLY A 53 13.42 -3.65 -1.25
C GLY A 53 12.85 -2.83 -0.10
N GLY A 54 12.65 -1.53 -0.32
CA GLY A 54 12.03 -0.63 0.68
C GLY A 54 10.58 -1.01 1.06
N ALA A 55 9.95 -1.88 0.27
CA ALA A 55 8.61 -2.40 0.49
C ALA A 55 8.54 -3.49 1.59
N GLY A 56 9.65 -4.14 1.95
CA GLY A 56 9.68 -5.15 3.03
C GLY A 56 9.27 -4.61 4.41
N ALA A 57 9.28 -3.27 4.57
CA ALA A 57 8.78 -2.60 5.76
C ALA A 57 7.25 -2.40 5.78
N LEU A 58 6.55 -2.59 4.64
CA LEU A 58 5.13 -2.28 4.51
C LEU A 58 4.20 -3.43 4.90
N LEU A 59 4.63 -4.68 4.68
CA LEU A 59 3.86 -5.87 5.03
C LEU A 59 4.78 -6.96 5.58
N SER A 60 4.29 -7.68 6.57
CA SER A 60 4.88 -8.94 7.04
C SER A 60 4.25 -10.14 6.32
N PRO A 61 4.98 -11.24 6.14
CA PRO A 61 4.42 -12.48 5.61
C PRO A 61 3.32 -13.00 6.54
N LEU A 62 2.24 -13.56 5.97
CA LEU A 62 1.22 -14.25 6.77
C LEU A 62 1.84 -15.46 7.48
N PRO A 63 1.26 -15.90 8.61
CA PRO A 63 1.65 -17.17 9.25
C PRO A 63 1.64 -18.35 8.27
N GLN A 64 0.61 -18.43 7.40
CA GLN A 64 0.50 -19.50 6.41
C GLN A 64 1.54 -19.39 5.29
N GLU A 65 1.94 -18.18 4.88
CA GLU A 65 3.06 -18.03 3.93
C GLU A 65 4.37 -18.50 4.54
N THR A 66 4.57 -18.22 5.83
CA THR A 66 5.75 -18.67 6.57
C THR A 66 5.77 -20.20 6.69
N GLU A 67 4.63 -20.84 6.97
CA GLU A 67 4.57 -22.30 7.01
C GLU A 67 4.71 -22.97 5.65
N LEU A 68 4.13 -22.40 4.59
CA LEU A 68 4.38 -22.88 3.23
C LEU A 68 5.86 -22.73 2.85
N ALA A 69 6.53 -21.67 3.29
CA ALA A 69 7.97 -21.49 3.11
C ALA A 69 8.80 -22.53 3.89
N ASN A 70 8.40 -22.88 5.11
CA ASN A 70 9.03 -23.97 5.86
C ASN A 70 8.91 -25.31 5.09
N LEU A 71 7.74 -25.60 4.52
CA LEU A 71 7.55 -26.82 3.72
C LEU A 71 8.42 -26.85 2.46
N LEU A 72 8.65 -25.69 1.81
CA LEU A 72 9.61 -25.59 0.70
C LEU A 72 11.03 -25.93 1.17
N LEU A 73 11.45 -25.42 2.34
CA LEU A 73 12.74 -25.79 2.94
C LEU A 73 12.85 -27.30 3.17
N TYR A 74 11.80 -27.92 3.72
CA TYR A 74 11.85 -29.34 4.06
C TYR A 74 11.93 -30.25 2.83
N ALA A 75 11.20 -29.92 1.76
CA ALA A 75 10.96 -30.86 0.67
C ALA A 75 11.48 -30.43 -0.71
N ASP A 76 11.81 -29.15 -0.92
CA ASP A 76 12.17 -28.61 -2.24
C ASP A 76 13.54 -27.92 -2.27
N PHE A 77 14.08 -27.53 -1.12
CA PHE A 77 15.35 -26.83 -1.05
C PHE A 77 16.55 -27.77 -1.22
N TYR A 78 17.37 -27.49 -2.23
CA TYR A 78 18.62 -28.19 -2.50
C TYR A 78 19.81 -27.30 -2.13
N PRO A 79 20.61 -27.68 -1.12
CA PRO A 79 21.79 -26.92 -0.74
C PRO A 79 22.83 -26.84 -1.88
N GLN A 80 23.36 -25.64 -2.11
CA GLN A 80 24.39 -25.41 -3.15
C GLN A 80 25.81 -25.74 -2.68
N ASP A 81 25.99 -25.99 -1.38
CA ASP A 81 27.26 -26.31 -0.73
C ASP A 81 27.59 -27.82 -0.78
N GLY A 82 26.78 -28.62 -1.49
CA GLY A 82 26.96 -30.06 -1.65
C GLY A 82 26.45 -30.89 -0.45
N GLN A 83 25.80 -30.26 0.54
CA GLN A 83 25.16 -31.00 1.62
C GLN A 83 23.88 -31.70 1.16
N LEU A 84 23.51 -32.76 1.88
CA LEU A 84 22.25 -33.48 1.68
C LEU A 84 21.06 -32.61 2.06
N THR A 85 19.92 -32.79 1.37
CA THR A 85 18.64 -32.17 1.74
C THR A 85 18.19 -32.64 3.13
N LEU A 86 17.30 -31.90 3.79
CA LEU A 86 16.82 -32.27 5.15
C LEU A 86 16.19 -33.68 5.18
N ILE A 87 15.40 -34.03 4.17
CA ILE A 87 14.82 -35.38 4.04
C ILE A 87 15.91 -36.44 3.88
N GLU A 88 16.96 -36.17 3.09
CA GLU A 88 18.08 -37.10 2.90
C GLU A 88 18.93 -37.21 4.17
N GLN A 89 19.16 -36.12 4.90
CA GLN A 89 19.84 -36.17 6.20
C GLN A 89 19.06 -37.00 7.20
N LEU A 90 17.75 -36.80 7.29
CA LEU A 90 16.89 -37.58 8.18
C LEU A 90 16.88 -39.07 7.78
N ARG A 91 16.83 -39.39 6.48
CA ARG A 91 16.79 -40.77 5.99
C ARG A 91 18.14 -41.50 6.12
N ASP A 92 19.24 -40.82 5.79
CA ASP A 92 20.53 -41.46 5.50
C ASP A 92 21.60 -41.21 6.58
N VAL A 93 21.44 -40.17 7.42
CA VAL A 93 22.46 -39.75 8.40
C VAL A 93 21.99 -39.93 9.84
N ILE A 94 20.72 -39.70 10.13
CA ILE A 94 20.19 -39.82 11.50
C ILE A 94 20.13 -41.29 11.91
N THR A 95 20.87 -41.63 12.95
CA THR A 95 20.96 -43.00 13.51
C THR A 95 19.80 -43.34 14.43
N GLU A 96 18.97 -42.36 14.80
CA GLU A 96 17.74 -42.59 15.56
C GLU A 96 16.74 -43.41 14.75
N HIS A 97 16.06 -44.32 15.44
CA HIS A 97 15.04 -45.14 14.82
C HIS A 97 13.81 -44.28 14.46
N ILE A 98 13.63 -44.02 13.16
CA ILE A 98 12.40 -43.42 12.64
C ILE A 98 11.32 -44.52 12.59
N PRO A 99 10.18 -44.35 13.27
CA PRO A 99 9.06 -45.28 13.20
C PRO A 99 8.62 -45.54 11.76
N GLN A 100 8.15 -46.76 11.49
CA GLN A 100 7.72 -47.14 10.14
C GLN A 100 6.62 -46.21 9.59
N GLU A 101 5.68 -45.82 10.45
CA GLU A 101 4.59 -44.90 10.11
C GLU A 101 5.10 -43.52 9.66
N GLU A 102 6.19 -42.99 10.24
CA GLU A 102 6.84 -41.75 9.79
C GLU A 102 7.62 -41.96 8.48
N ARG A 103 8.34 -43.08 8.37
CA ARG A 103 9.14 -43.42 7.18
C ARG A 103 8.31 -43.46 5.90
N GLU A 104 7.08 -43.95 6.00
CA GLU A 104 6.13 -44.04 4.89
C GLU A 104 5.78 -42.67 4.28
N TRP A 105 5.95 -41.58 5.03
CA TRP A 105 5.70 -40.21 4.56
C TRP A 105 6.91 -39.53 3.92
N LEU A 106 8.14 -40.02 4.12
CA LEU A 106 9.34 -39.36 3.60
C LEU A 106 9.31 -39.24 2.07
N ASP A 107 8.95 -40.32 1.38
CA ASP A 107 8.90 -40.35 -0.09
C ASP A 107 7.73 -39.53 -0.65
N PRO A 108 6.49 -39.66 -0.15
CA PRO A 108 5.40 -38.76 -0.52
C PRO A 108 5.69 -37.27 -0.28
N LEU A 109 6.30 -36.93 0.87
CA LEU A 109 6.68 -35.56 1.19
C LEU A 109 7.76 -35.06 0.21
N LYS A 110 8.80 -35.87 -0.05
CA LYS A 110 9.85 -35.54 -1.02
C LYS A 110 9.31 -35.31 -2.43
N HIS A 111 8.23 -35.96 -2.84
CA HIS A 111 7.67 -35.82 -4.20
C HIS A 111 6.46 -34.89 -4.30
N SER A 112 5.98 -34.36 -3.18
CA SER A 112 4.96 -33.31 -3.16
C SER A 112 5.50 -31.96 -3.66
N TYR A 113 4.61 -31.01 -3.91
CA TYR A 113 4.91 -29.64 -4.36
C TYR A 113 3.77 -28.68 -3.96
N LEU A 114 4.05 -27.37 -4.00
CA LEU A 114 3.02 -26.33 -3.84
C LEU A 114 2.13 -26.25 -5.07
N ASP A 115 0.83 -26.09 -4.87
CA ASP A 115 -0.15 -26.03 -5.95
C ASP A 115 -1.32 -25.10 -5.62
N LEU A 116 -2.10 -24.76 -6.66
CA LEU A 116 -3.38 -24.08 -6.58
C LEU A 116 -4.50 -25.09 -6.76
N ALA A 117 -5.17 -25.46 -5.68
CA ALA A 117 -6.18 -26.51 -5.65
C ALA A 117 -7.58 -25.90 -5.49
N GLU A 118 -8.40 -26.00 -6.54
CA GLU A 118 -9.81 -25.59 -6.52
C GLU A 118 -10.68 -26.63 -5.82
N PHE A 119 -11.44 -26.22 -4.81
CA PHE A 119 -12.42 -27.08 -4.16
C PHE A 119 -13.65 -27.25 -5.06
N LEU A 120 -13.98 -28.49 -5.41
CA LEU A 120 -15.08 -28.81 -6.32
C LEU A 120 -16.34 -29.24 -5.57
N SER A 121 -16.22 -30.26 -4.73
CA SER A 121 -17.36 -30.93 -4.10
C SER A 121 -16.94 -31.80 -2.93
N VAL A 122 -17.92 -32.33 -2.22
CA VAL A 122 -17.74 -33.33 -1.16
C VAL A 122 -18.19 -34.69 -1.68
N ASP A 123 -17.32 -35.68 -1.58
CA ASP A 123 -17.67 -37.09 -1.73
C ASP A 123 -18.17 -37.61 -0.38
N GLU A 124 -19.49 -37.62 -0.21
CA GLU A 124 -20.14 -38.06 1.03
C GLU A 124 -19.93 -39.55 1.30
N GLN A 125 -19.72 -40.37 0.27
CA GLN A 125 -19.52 -41.81 0.44
C GLN A 125 -18.13 -42.11 0.99
N ALA A 126 -17.12 -41.43 0.47
CA ALA A 126 -15.74 -41.58 0.90
C ALA A 126 -15.36 -40.69 2.10
N GLN A 127 -16.25 -39.77 2.52
CA GLN A 127 -15.96 -38.73 3.51
C GLN A 127 -14.70 -37.91 3.13
N ARG A 128 -14.64 -37.52 1.86
CA ARG A 128 -13.49 -36.79 1.28
C ARG A 128 -13.93 -35.54 0.54
N LEU A 129 -13.07 -34.54 0.55
CA LEU A 129 -13.17 -33.32 -0.23
C LEU A 129 -12.47 -33.52 -1.57
N VAL A 130 -13.13 -33.15 -2.67
CA VAL A 130 -12.60 -33.26 -4.02
C VAL A 130 -12.02 -31.93 -4.46
N PHE A 131 -10.73 -31.93 -4.75
CA PHE A 131 -9.99 -30.77 -5.25
C PHE A 131 -9.49 -31.03 -6.67
N ARG A 132 -9.30 -29.96 -7.44
CA ARG A 132 -8.66 -29.99 -8.75
C ARG A 132 -7.50 -29.01 -8.79
N SER A 133 -6.32 -29.46 -9.17
CA SER A 133 -5.21 -28.57 -9.49
C SER A 133 -5.56 -27.70 -10.69
N ILE A 134 -5.39 -26.39 -10.56
CA ILE A 134 -5.57 -25.46 -11.68
C ILE A 134 -4.39 -25.55 -12.64
N GLY A 135 -3.20 -25.94 -12.16
CA GLY A 135 -1.99 -26.03 -12.98
C GLY A 135 -1.97 -27.22 -13.94
N ASN A 136 -2.49 -28.39 -13.53
CA ASN A 136 -2.46 -29.61 -14.34
C ASN A 136 -3.79 -30.37 -14.43
N ALA A 137 -4.89 -29.79 -13.94
CA ALA A 137 -6.23 -30.39 -13.90
C ALA A 137 -6.36 -31.71 -13.12
N ARG A 138 -5.34 -32.11 -12.36
CA ARG A 138 -5.36 -33.36 -11.59
C ARG A 138 -6.35 -33.27 -10.42
N ILE A 139 -7.04 -34.38 -10.19
CA ILE A 139 -8.00 -34.52 -9.09
C ILE A 139 -7.31 -35.10 -7.85
N TYR A 140 -7.60 -34.50 -6.70
CA TYR A 140 -7.17 -34.93 -5.38
C TYR A 140 -8.37 -35.13 -4.48
N ARG A 141 -8.39 -36.22 -3.72
CA ARG A 141 -9.37 -36.52 -2.68
C ARG A 141 -8.73 -36.41 -1.32
N VAL A 142 -9.04 -35.33 -0.62
CA VAL A 142 -8.49 -34.99 0.70
C VAL A 142 -9.47 -35.39 1.80
N THR A 143 -8.97 -35.92 2.92
CA THR A 143 -9.80 -36.27 4.07
C THR A 143 -10.64 -35.09 4.56
N ASP A 144 -11.95 -35.29 4.78
CA ASP A 144 -12.82 -34.25 5.33
C ASP A 144 -12.44 -33.93 6.79
N GLY A 145 -12.66 -32.69 7.21
CA GLY A 145 -12.26 -32.18 8.52
C GLY A 145 -12.95 -30.88 8.90
N ALA A 146 -12.65 -30.37 10.10
CA ALA A 146 -13.30 -29.16 10.64
C ALA A 146 -13.16 -27.92 9.73
N PHE A 147 -12.03 -27.82 8.99
CA PHE A 147 -11.73 -26.75 8.05
C PHE A 147 -12.71 -26.68 6.87
N ARG A 148 -13.50 -27.74 6.60
CA ARG A 148 -14.53 -27.74 5.55
C ARG A 148 -15.53 -26.60 5.70
N LYS A 149 -15.87 -26.19 6.92
CA LYS A 149 -16.86 -25.13 7.18
C LYS A 149 -16.45 -23.78 6.56
N GLU A 150 -15.16 -23.61 6.31
CA GLU A 150 -14.57 -22.38 5.77
C GLU A 150 -14.41 -22.45 4.24
N LEU A 151 -14.75 -23.59 3.61
CA LEU A 151 -14.62 -23.82 2.18
C LEU A 151 -15.95 -23.65 1.43
N GLN A 152 -15.88 -22.96 0.30
CA GLN A 152 -16.99 -22.82 -0.66
C GLN A 152 -16.60 -23.42 -2.02
N PRO A 153 -17.51 -24.12 -2.73
CA PRO A 153 -17.22 -24.62 -4.08
C PRO A 153 -16.71 -23.51 -5.02
N GLY A 154 -15.64 -23.79 -5.76
CA GLY A 154 -14.96 -22.84 -6.64
C GLY A 154 -13.88 -21.98 -5.96
N GLN A 155 -13.76 -22.05 -4.62
CA GLN A 155 -12.67 -21.45 -3.87
C GLN A 155 -11.37 -22.21 -4.12
N VAL A 156 -10.25 -21.49 -4.15
CA VAL A 156 -8.95 -22.06 -4.48
C VAL A 156 -8.02 -21.96 -3.29
N LEU A 157 -7.26 -23.01 -3.01
CA LEU A 157 -6.25 -23.05 -1.97
C LEU A 157 -4.86 -23.03 -2.60
N LEU A 158 -4.03 -22.06 -2.21
CA LEU A 158 -2.58 -22.17 -2.37
C LEU A 158 -2.06 -23.00 -1.20
N THR A 159 -1.62 -24.22 -1.47
CA THR A 159 -1.18 -25.17 -0.43
C THR A 159 -0.26 -26.25 -1.00
N ARG A 160 0.31 -27.08 -0.11
CA ARG A 160 1.05 -28.27 -0.49
C ARG A 160 0.17 -29.51 -0.30
N LEU A 161 -0.04 -30.24 -1.39
CA LEU A 161 -0.74 -31.52 -1.38
C LEU A 161 0.27 -32.66 -1.34
N ILE A 162 0.18 -33.49 -0.30
CA ILE A 162 1.04 -34.67 -0.10
C ILE A 162 0.22 -35.92 -0.34
N ARG A 163 0.71 -36.83 -1.16
CA ARG A 163 0.04 -38.11 -1.42
C ARG A 163 -0.01 -38.96 -0.15
N GLU A 164 -1.11 -39.69 0.05
CA GLU A 164 -1.17 -40.68 1.13
C GLU A 164 -0.24 -41.87 0.85
N PRO A 165 0.48 -42.39 1.86
CA PRO A 165 1.27 -43.60 1.71
C PRO A 165 0.44 -44.78 1.18
N GLY A 166 1.01 -45.54 0.24
CA GLY A 166 0.36 -46.70 -0.37
C GLY A 166 -0.69 -46.39 -1.44
N ASP A 167 -0.94 -45.12 -1.78
CA ASP A 167 -1.98 -44.76 -2.75
C ASP A 167 -1.55 -44.87 -4.23
N VAL A 168 -1.54 -46.07 -4.82
CA VAL A 168 -1.03 -46.33 -6.18
C VAL A 168 -1.65 -45.45 -7.28
N GLU A 169 -2.91 -45.04 -7.14
CA GLU A 169 -3.64 -44.25 -8.15
C GLU A 169 -3.37 -42.75 -8.08
N TRP A 170 -2.62 -42.28 -7.08
CA TRP A 170 -2.21 -40.88 -6.94
C TRP A 170 -3.38 -39.89 -6.76
N GLU A 171 -4.52 -40.38 -6.28
CA GLU A 171 -5.74 -39.60 -6.09
C GLU A 171 -5.94 -39.18 -4.63
N ARG A 172 -5.44 -39.95 -3.66
CA ARG A 172 -5.57 -39.65 -2.23
C ARG A 172 -4.42 -38.77 -1.75
N ALA A 173 -4.77 -37.66 -1.12
CA ALA A 173 -3.80 -36.69 -0.63
C ALA A 173 -4.25 -36.06 0.69
N VAL A 174 -3.30 -35.43 1.37
CA VAL A 174 -3.50 -34.60 2.55
C VAL A 174 -2.97 -33.19 2.28
N ILE A 175 -3.60 -32.19 2.88
CA ILE A 175 -3.08 -30.82 2.92
C ILE A 175 -2.02 -30.74 4.02
N ALA A 176 -0.87 -30.18 3.71
CA ALA A 176 0.26 -30.09 4.64
C ALA A 176 0.12 -28.94 5.65
N GLY A 177 -0.96 -28.93 6.44
CA GLY A 177 -1.09 -28.01 7.58
C GLY A 177 -1.60 -26.62 7.20
N ALA A 178 -0.86 -25.87 6.38
CA ALA A 178 -1.19 -24.51 5.99
C ALA A 178 -1.80 -24.41 4.59
N ALA A 179 -2.82 -23.56 4.42
CA ALA A 179 -3.34 -23.19 3.12
C ALA A 179 -3.74 -21.70 3.11
N ILE A 180 -3.59 -21.06 1.96
CA ILE A 180 -4.05 -19.67 1.74
C ILE A 180 -5.28 -19.74 0.84
N ALA A 181 -6.42 -19.27 1.33
CA ALA A 181 -7.64 -19.27 0.54
C ALA A 181 -7.73 -18.05 -0.38
N LEU A 182 -7.95 -18.32 -1.66
CA LEU A 182 -8.01 -17.35 -2.74
C LEU A 182 -9.39 -17.40 -3.41
N SER A 183 -9.82 -16.25 -3.94
CA SER A 183 -10.90 -16.25 -4.92
C SER A 183 -10.43 -16.94 -6.21
N ASN A 184 -11.38 -17.40 -7.03
CA ASN A 184 -11.07 -18.01 -8.32
C ASN A 184 -10.30 -17.04 -9.25
N GLU A 185 -10.64 -15.75 -9.17
CA GLU A 185 -9.99 -14.69 -9.95
C GLU A 185 -8.56 -14.41 -9.48
N ASP A 186 -8.34 -14.31 -8.17
CA ASP A 186 -7.00 -14.12 -7.59
C ASP A 186 -6.10 -15.30 -7.92
N ALA A 187 -6.62 -16.54 -7.80
CA ALA A 187 -5.85 -17.73 -8.12
C ALA A 187 -5.47 -17.82 -9.60
N LYS A 188 -6.37 -17.46 -10.52
CA LYS A 188 -6.06 -17.38 -11.96
C LYS A 188 -5.02 -16.30 -12.24
N SER A 189 -5.14 -15.14 -11.61
CA SER A 189 -4.18 -14.04 -11.74
C SER A 189 -2.80 -14.45 -11.24
N LEU A 190 -2.74 -15.13 -10.10
CA LEU A 190 -1.52 -15.70 -9.52
C LEU A 190 -0.90 -16.72 -10.47
N LEU A 191 -1.68 -17.68 -10.98
CA LEU A 191 -1.19 -18.69 -11.92
C LEU A 191 -0.64 -18.05 -13.19
N ASN A 192 -1.36 -17.10 -13.80
CA ASN A 192 -0.93 -16.42 -15.01
C ASN A 192 0.37 -15.66 -14.81
N ALA A 193 0.50 -14.89 -13.72
CA ALA A 193 1.73 -14.17 -13.40
C ALA A 193 2.92 -15.11 -13.13
N THR A 194 2.67 -16.26 -12.49
CA THR A 194 3.70 -17.30 -12.29
C THR A 194 4.09 -17.97 -13.63
N LEU A 195 3.15 -18.20 -14.53
CA LEU A 195 3.43 -18.71 -15.88
C LEU A 195 4.20 -17.71 -16.73
N ASP A 196 3.93 -16.40 -16.59
CA ASP A 196 4.72 -15.37 -17.27
C ASP A 196 6.16 -15.32 -16.74
N TYR A 197 6.35 -15.47 -15.43
CA TYR A 197 7.70 -15.64 -14.85
C TYR A 197 8.40 -16.87 -15.42
N ARG A 198 7.71 -18.01 -15.49
CA ARG A 198 8.23 -19.23 -16.09
C ARG A 198 8.72 -19.01 -17.53
N ARG A 199 7.90 -18.38 -18.38
CA ARG A 199 8.28 -18.04 -19.77
C ARG A 199 9.50 -17.13 -19.82
N GLN A 200 9.60 -16.15 -18.91
CA GLN A 200 10.75 -15.26 -18.83
C GLN A 200 12.05 -16.00 -18.48
N VAL A 201 11.97 -17.00 -17.59
CA VAL A 201 13.10 -17.86 -17.25
C VAL A 201 13.48 -18.75 -18.44
N GLU A 202 12.52 -19.36 -19.13
CA GLU A 202 12.78 -20.16 -20.34
C GLU A 202 13.49 -19.35 -21.43
N ILE A 203 13.06 -18.09 -21.65
CA ILE A 203 13.70 -17.16 -22.60
C ILE A 203 15.14 -16.85 -22.20
N SER A 204 15.40 -16.60 -20.91
CA SER A 204 16.73 -16.19 -20.44
C SER A 204 17.73 -17.36 -20.36
N VAL A 205 17.26 -18.57 -20.07
CA VAL A 205 18.10 -19.79 -20.03
C VAL A 205 18.24 -20.43 -21.42
N GLY A 206 17.39 -20.07 -22.38
CA GLY A 206 17.47 -20.55 -23.77
C GLY A 206 17.03 -22.01 -23.94
N SER A 207 16.24 -22.54 -22.99
CA SER A 207 15.76 -23.92 -23.00
C SER A 207 14.34 -24.02 -22.42
N PHE A 208 13.48 -24.85 -23.02
CA PHE A 208 12.14 -25.20 -22.54
C PHE A 208 12.19 -26.24 -21.39
N GLU A 209 13.27 -26.25 -20.62
CA GLU A 209 13.62 -27.28 -19.64
C GLU A 209 12.83 -27.21 -18.33
N LEU A 210 11.90 -26.26 -18.17
CA LEU A 210 11.15 -26.11 -16.93
C LEU A 210 10.05 -27.16 -16.73
N GLY A 211 9.80 -28.01 -17.75
CA GLY A 211 9.02 -29.23 -17.60
C GLY A 211 7.50 -29.03 -17.50
N GLU A 212 6.77 -30.10 -17.17
CA GLU A 212 5.33 -29.99 -16.87
C GLU A 212 5.09 -29.27 -15.53
N TRP A 213 3.85 -28.85 -15.24
CA TRP A 213 3.53 -28.11 -14.01
C TRP A 213 4.13 -28.70 -12.72
N PRO A 214 4.07 -30.03 -12.46
CA PRO A 214 4.67 -30.61 -11.26
C PRO A 214 6.19 -30.41 -11.16
N GLU A 215 6.91 -30.49 -12.28
CA GLU A 215 8.37 -30.34 -12.32
C GLU A 215 8.76 -28.88 -12.07
N PHE A 216 8.04 -27.96 -12.70
CA PHE A 216 8.18 -26.53 -12.44
C PHE A 216 7.87 -26.19 -10.98
N ALA A 217 6.71 -26.60 -10.47
CA ALA A 217 6.27 -26.31 -9.10
C ALA A 217 7.20 -26.92 -8.06
N LYS A 218 7.82 -28.07 -8.36
CA LYS A 218 8.81 -28.69 -7.48
C LYS A 218 10.07 -27.85 -7.32
N ARG A 219 10.59 -27.29 -8.42
CA ARG A 219 11.84 -26.52 -8.43
C ARG A 219 11.64 -25.03 -8.13
N TYR A 220 10.51 -24.49 -8.54
CA TYR A 220 10.18 -23.06 -8.52
C TYR A 220 8.90 -22.75 -7.73
N GLY A 221 8.46 -23.64 -6.83
CA GLY A 221 7.27 -23.41 -6.00
C GLY A 221 7.33 -22.13 -5.17
N HIS A 222 8.53 -21.66 -4.81
CA HIS A 222 8.73 -20.36 -4.17
C HIS A 222 8.20 -19.17 -5.00
N VAL A 223 8.15 -19.29 -6.33
CA VAL A 223 7.60 -18.25 -7.21
C VAL A 223 6.11 -18.04 -6.97
N LEU A 224 5.35 -19.07 -6.58
CA LEU A 224 3.94 -18.92 -6.19
C LEU A 224 3.81 -18.00 -4.96
N LEU A 225 4.66 -18.19 -3.95
CA LEU A 225 4.71 -17.32 -2.77
C LEU A 225 5.15 -15.90 -3.16
N TRP A 226 6.11 -15.77 -4.08
CA TRP A 226 6.55 -14.46 -4.53
C TRP A 226 5.46 -13.67 -5.22
N THR A 227 4.78 -14.31 -6.16
CA THR A 227 3.69 -13.71 -6.91
C THR A 227 2.56 -13.32 -5.97
N PHE A 228 2.20 -14.21 -5.03
CA PHE A 228 1.20 -13.91 -4.01
C PHE A 228 1.58 -12.67 -3.17
N ALA A 229 2.80 -12.63 -2.63
CA ALA A 229 3.30 -11.50 -1.85
C ALA A 229 3.24 -10.18 -2.65
N ARG A 230 3.63 -10.20 -3.92
CA ARG A 230 3.53 -9.03 -4.83
C ARG A 230 2.09 -8.59 -5.04
N MET A 231 1.15 -9.53 -5.19
CA MET A 231 -0.28 -9.20 -5.27
C MET A 231 -0.78 -8.55 -3.97
N ARG A 232 -0.31 -9.01 -2.80
CA ARG A 232 -0.64 -8.36 -1.52
C ARG A 232 -0.12 -6.93 -1.44
N PHE A 233 1.14 -6.69 -1.84
CA PHE A 233 1.70 -5.34 -1.91
C PHE A 233 0.94 -4.43 -2.87
N ALA A 234 0.62 -4.93 -4.07
CA ALA A 234 -0.18 -4.18 -5.05
C ALA A 234 -1.56 -3.81 -4.48
N ALA A 235 -2.24 -4.79 -3.87
CA ALA A 235 -3.53 -4.56 -3.22
C ALA A 235 -3.46 -3.53 -2.08
N LEU A 236 -2.36 -3.48 -1.32
CA LEU A 236 -2.16 -2.48 -0.28
C LEU A 236 -1.97 -1.08 -0.88
N ILE A 237 -1.12 -0.96 -1.91
CA ILE A 237 -0.87 0.31 -2.59
C ILE A 237 -2.18 0.85 -3.18
N ASP A 238 -2.96 -0.01 -3.83
CA ASP A 238 -4.25 0.36 -4.41
C ASP A 238 -5.28 0.71 -3.33
N ALA A 239 -5.28 0.00 -2.19
CA ALA A 239 -6.12 0.34 -1.05
C ALA A 239 -5.79 1.74 -0.51
N VAL A 240 -4.50 2.07 -0.33
CA VAL A 240 -4.08 3.40 0.13
C VAL A 240 -4.44 4.49 -0.87
N LYS A 241 -4.26 4.26 -2.18
CA LYS A 241 -4.64 5.21 -3.24
C LYS A 241 -6.15 5.46 -3.33
N SER A 242 -6.96 4.48 -2.92
CA SER A 242 -8.42 4.59 -2.96
C SER A 242 -9.03 5.15 -1.67
N ILE A 243 -8.22 5.58 -0.71
CA ILE A 243 -8.72 6.28 0.48
C ILE A 243 -9.27 7.65 0.07
N HIS A 244 -10.53 7.88 0.37
CA HIS A 244 -11.20 9.16 0.18
C HIS A 244 -11.20 9.93 1.50
N TYR A 245 -10.63 11.13 1.49
CA TYR A 245 -10.66 12.02 2.65
C TYR A 245 -11.83 12.98 2.53
N VAL A 246 -12.67 13.04 3.56
CA VAL A 246 -13.83 13.94 3.60
C VAL A 246 -13.77 14.87 4.81
N ALA A 247 -14.19 16.11 4.63
CA ALA A 247 -14.37 17.07 5.71
C ALA A 247 -15.61 16.71 6.56
N GLU A 248 -15.80 17.40 7.69
CA GLU A 248 -16.94 17.15 8.57
C GLU A 248 -18.33 17.29 7.91
N GLY A 249 -18.42 18.11 6.86
CA GLY A 249 -19.63 18.28 6.04
C GLY A 249 -19.81 17.25 4.90
N GLY A 250 -18.97 16.22 4.82
CA GLY A 250 -19.05 15.16 3.80
C GLY A 250 -18.51 15.54 2.43
N GLN A 251 -18.02 16.77 2.25
CA GLN A 251 -17.33 17.21 1.03
C GLN A 251 -15.89 16.65 0.99
N PRO A 252 -15.28 16.51 -0.20
CA PRO A 252 -13.88 16.14 -0.34
C PRO A 252 -12.97 17.06 0.48
N TYR A 253 -12.04 16.47 1.21
CA TYR A 253 -11.06 17.21 1.99
C TYR A 253 -9.87 17.60 1.11
N LEU A 254 -9.67 18.90 0.89
CA LEU A 254 -8.64 19.44 -0.01
C LEU A 254 -7.25 19.45 0.66
N TYR A 255 -6.69 18.30 1.01
CA TYR A 255 -5.46 18.21 1.80
C TYR A 255 -4.16 18.52 1.03
N ALA A 256 -4.18 18.47 -0.30
CA ALA A 256 -3.01 18.73 -1.13
C ALA A 256 -2.91 20.24 -1.39
N LEU A 257 -1.91 20.89 -0.80
CA LEU A 257 -1.76 22.34 -0.76
C LEU A 257 -0.49 22.78 -1.50
N ALA A 258 -0.56 23.92 -2.18
CA ALA A 258 0.62 24.65 -2.64
C ALA A 258 0.45 26.15 -2.41
N LEU A 259 1.57 26.83 -2.11
CA LEU A 259 1.62 28.26 -1.86
C LEU A 259 2.59 28.96 -2.80
N TYR A 260 2.14 30.08 -3.35
CA TYR A 260 2.92 30.97 -4.21
C TYR A 260 2.82 32.41 -3.72
N ASP A 261 3.90 33.16 -3.89
CA ASP A 261 3.88 34.62 -3.76
C ASP A 261 3.79 35.30 -5.14
N HIS A 262 3.20 36.49 -5.18
CA HIS A 262 3.12 37.33 -6.37
C HIS A 262 3.14 38.83 -6.01
N CYS A 263 3.15 39.68 -7.04
CA CYS A 263 2.98 41.13 -6.91
C CYS A 263 1.96 41.73 -7.90
N GLU A 264 1.43 40.91 -8.82
CA GLU A 264 0.61 41.35 -9.97
C GLU A 264 -0.87 40.96 -9.82
N TYR A 265 -1.48 41.30 -8.68
CA TYR A 265 -2.84 40.89 -8.32
C TYR A 265 -3.89 41.07 -9.44
N GLY A 266 -3.94 42.24 -10.09
CA GLY A 266 -4.93 42.52 -11.13
C GLY A 266 -4.80 41.60 -12.34
N TYR A 267 -3.58 41.45 -12.85
CA TYR A 267 -3.25 40.54 -13.94
C TYR A 267 -3.60 39.08 -13.59
N MET A 268 -3.25 38.64 -12.37
CA MET A 268 -3.56 37.28 -11.92
C MET A 268 -5.05 37.03 -11.80
N ASN A 269 -5.80 37.98 -11.23
CA ASN A 269 -7.25 37.85 -11.09
C ASN A 269 -7.95 37.72 -12.45
N ASP A 270 -7.54 38.51 -13.43
CA ASP A 270 -8.12 38.49 -14.78
C ASP A 270 -7.81 37.17 -15.49
N MET A 271 -6.57 36.69 -15.41
CA MET A 271 -6.17 35.42 -16.01
C MET A 271 -6.82 34.20 -15.33
N LEU A 272 -6.91 34.19 -13.99
CA LEU A 272 -7.60 33.12 -13.25
C LEU A 272 -9.10 33.08 -13.54
N ALA A 273 -9.74 34.23 -13.78
CA ALA A 273 -11.15 34.27 -14.17
C ALA A 273 -11.42 33.61 -15.53
N GLY A 274 -10.42 33.53 -16.40
CA GLY A 274 -10.48 32.82 -17.68
C GLY A 274 -9.89 31.41 -17.65
N LEU A 275 -9.48 30.89 -16.48
CA LEU A 275 -8.83 29.59 -16.38
C LEU A 275 -9.83 28.45 -16.62
N GLU A 276 -9.56 27.64 -17.65
CA GLU A 276 -10.44 26.54 -18.04
C GLU A 276 -10.65 25.52 -16.91
N GLY A 277 -11.92 25.28 -16.59
CA GLY A 277 -12.37 24.34 -15.56
C GLY A 277 -12.48 24.94 -14.16
N PHE A 278 -12.21 26.23 -13.99
CA PHE A 278 -12.39 26.95 -12.73
C PHE A 278 -13.50 28.00 -12.86
N GLU A 279 -14.35 28.08 -11.84
CA GLU A 279 -15.42 29.06 -11.73
C GLU A 279 -15.20 29.92 -10.50
N ARG A 280 -15.56 31.21 -10.57
CA ARG A 280 -15.47 32.10 -9.40
C ARG A 280 -16.53 31.72 -8.39
N GLU A 281 -16.09 31.46 -7.17
CA GLU A 281 -16.98 31.15 -6.04
C GLU A 281 -17.74 32.41 -5.64
N ALA A 282 -19.07 32.33 -5.52
CA ALA A 282 -19.88 33.47 -5.11
C ALA A 282 -19.48 33.92 -3.70
N ALA A 283 -19.16 35.20 -3.54
CA ALA A 283 -18.77 35.77 -2.26
C ALA A 283 -19.90 35.61 -1.23
N VAL A 284 -19.62 34.91 -0.13
CA VAL A 284 -20.46 34.92 1.07
C VAL A 284 -19.92 36.03 1.98
N SER A 285 -20.22 37.29 1.67
CA SER A 285 -19.89 38.42 2.55
C SER A 285 -21.09 39.36 2.69
N PRO A 286 -21.40 39.86 3.91
CA PRO A 286 -22.31 40.98 4.07
C PRO A 286 -21.65 42.27 3.58
N PRO A 287 -22.44 43.29 3.20
CA PRO A 287 -21.90 44.52 2.64
C PRO A 287 -21.25 45.34 3.76
N SER A 288 -19.94 45.60 3.66
CA SER A 288 -19.31 46.68 4.40
C SER A 288 -18.77 47.71 3.41
N GLU A 289 -19.20 48.95 3.59
CA GLU A 289 -18.90 50.08 2.72
C GLU A 289 -17.40 50.41 2.70
N ALA A 290 -16.94 50.80 1.50
CA ALA A 290 -15.66 51.43 1.20
C ALA A 290 -14.40 50.64 1.60
N SER A 291 -14.04 49.65 0.79
CA SER A 291 -12.70 49.04 0.80
C SER A 291 -12.05 49.23 -0.58
N THR A 292 -11.02 50.06 -0.66
CA THR A 292 -10.04 50.09 -1.75
C THR A 292 -9.00 48.96 -1.61
N SER A 293 -9.27 47.94 -0.78
CA SER A 293 -8.35 46.82 -0.55
C SER A 293 -8.60 45.70 -1.56
N LYS A 294 -7.52 45.06 -2.02
CA LYS A 294 -7.54 43.89 -2.89
C LYS A 294 -8.17 42.71 -2.14
N GLU A 295 -9.49 42.58 -2.22
CA GLU A 295 -10.27 41.53 -1.54
C GLU A 295 -9.97 40.16 -2.14
N ALA A 296 -9.78 39.13 -1.32
CA ALA A 296 -9.43 37.80 -1.80
C ALA A 296 -10.47 37.23 -2.79
N GLN A 297 -9.98 36.60 -3.86
CA GLN A 297 -10.79 36.01 -4.92
C GLN A 297 -10.65 34.50 -4.91
N HIS A 298 -11.79 33.82 -4.98
CA HIS A 298 -11.86 32.38 -4.80
C HIS A 298 -12.35 31.74 -6.10
N PHE A 299 -11.64 30.73 -6.57
CA PHE A 299 -12.02 29.98 -7.76
C PHE A 299 -12.08 28.49 -7.41
N VAL A 300 -13.11 27.80 -7.86
CA VAL A 300 -13.34 26.39 -7.56
C VAL A 300 -13.44 25.58 -8.84
N GLN A 301 -12.90 24.37 -8.78
CA GLN A 301 -13.12 23.34 -9.78
C GLN A 301 -14.05 22.29 -9.18
N SER A 302 -15.15 22.00 -9.86
CA SER A 302 -16.05 20.91 -9.51
C SER A 302 -15.69 19.65 -10.28
N GLY A 303 -15.79 18.50 -9.63
CA GLY A 303 -15.49 17.21 -10.25
C GLY A 303 -16.09 16.05 -9.47
N ALA A 304 -15.94 14.85 -10.01
CA ALA A 304 -16.28 13.63 -9.29
C ALA A 304 -15.22 13.36 -8.20
N SER A 305 -15.68 13.00 -7.01
CA SER A 305 -14.83 12.60 -5.88
C SER A 305 -15.56 11.56 -5.04
N GLY A 306 -15.05 10.32 -5.04
CA GLY A 306 -15.72 9.17 -4.44
C GLY A 306 -17.15 8.99 -4.97
N VAL A 307 -18.13 9.00 -4.05
CA VAL A 307 -19.56 8.81 -4.36
C VAL A 307 -20.21 10.09 -4.91
N LEU A 308 -19.58 11.25 -4.73
CA LEU A 308 -20.13 12.53 -5.17
C LEU A 308 -19.81 12.77 -6.65
N GLN A 309 -20.85 12.87 -7.48
CA GLN A 309 -20.71 13.15 -8.92
C GLN A 309 -20.33 14.61 -9.22
N SER A 310 -20.57 15.53 -8.28
CA SER A 310 -20.17 16.92 -8.36
C SER A 310 -19.84 17.43 -6.95
N ALA A 311 -18.56 17.66 -6.71
CA ALA A 311 -18.05 18.24 -5.47
C ALA A 311 -16.87 19.17 -5.79
N VAL A 312 -16.57 20.10 -4.88
CA VAL A 312 -15.38 20.95 -5.02
C VAL A 312 -14.15 20.08 -4.80
N VAL A 313 -13.34 19.96 -5.84
CA VAL A 313 -12.15 19.10 -5.86
C VAL A 313 -10.84 19.86 -5.94
N ALA A 314 -10.90 21.11 -6.38
CA ALA A 314 -9.79 22.04 -6.26
C ALA A 314 -10.29 23.45 -5.99
N ARG A 315 -9.45 24.24 -5.33
CA ARG A 315 -9.70 25.63 -4.99
C ARG A 315 -8.45 26.46 -5.17
N LEU A 316 -8.61 27.63 -5.77
CA LEU A 316 -7.60 28.67 -5.85
C LEU A 316 -8.05 29.85 -5.00
N ILE A 317 -7.17 30.35 -4.13
CA ILE A 317 -7.43 31.54 -3.30
C ILE A 317 -6.36 32.56 -3.62
N LEU A 318 -6.74 33.61 -4.34
CA LEU A 318 -5.88 34.72 -4.70
C LEU A 318 -6.06 35.85 -3.68
N THR A 319 -5.01 36.15 -2.91
CA THR A 319 -4.95 37.31 -2.02
C THR A 319 -4.13 38.43 -2.68
N ALA A 320 -3.98 39.56 -1.99
CA ALA A 320 -3.20 40.70 -2.50
C ALA A 320 -1.74 40.34 -2.82
N THR A 321 -1.19 39.35 -2.11
CA THR A 321 0.24 39.00 -2.11
C THR A 321 0.53 37.51 -2.37
N GLN A 322 -0.48 36.62 -2.22
CA GLN A 322 -0.31 35.18 -2.33
C GLN A 322 -1.35 34.52 -3.24
N LEU A 323 -1.00 33.35 -3.76
CA LEU A 323 -1.93 32.44 -4.43
C LEU A 323 -1.83 31.07 -3.75
N TRP A 324 -2.96 30.62 -3.21
CA TRP A 324 -3.12 29.29 -2.64
C TRP A 324 -3.76 28.34 -3.64
N VAL A 325 -3.30 27.10 -3.62
CA VAL A 325 -3.91 25.99 -4.35
C VAL A 325 -4.25 24.90 -3.34
N GLU A 326 -5.51 24.50 -3.27
CA GLU A 326 -5.98 23.37 -2.46
C GLU A 326 -6.62 22.32 -3.38
N CYS A 327 -6.25 21.05 -3.25
CA CYS A 327 -6.78 19.93 -4.03
C CYS A 327 -7.06 18.73 -3.11
N ASP A 328 -7.99 17.87 -3.49
CA ASP A 328 -8.29 16.59 -2.80
C ASP A 328 -7.33 15.44 -3.20
N SER A 329 -6.38 15.68 -4.11
CA SER A 329 -5.39 14.67 -4.53
C SER A 329 -4.09 15.32 -5.01
N ARG A 330 -2.99 14.55 -4.94
CA ARG A 330 -1.67 14.96 -5.43
C ARG A 330 -1.67 15.17 -6.95
N GLU A 331 -2.26 14.24 -7.69
CA GLU A 331 -2.32 14.26 -9.16
C GLU A 331 -3.05 15.51 -9.65
N ARG A 332 -4.12 15.91 -8.93
CA ARG A 332 -4.87 17.13 -9.21
C ARG A 332 -4.05 18.37 -8.89
N LEU A 333 -3.36 18.40 -7.74
CA LEU A 333 -2.42 19.48 -7.41
C LEU A 333 -1.34 19.64 -8.49
N ASP A 334 -0.69 18.55 -8.90
CA ASP A 334 0.33 18.58 -9.94
C ASP A 334 -0.23 19.08 -11.28
N THR A 335 -1.43 18.65 -11.67
CA THR A 335 -2.10 19.14 -12.89
C THR A 335 -2.35 20.66 -12.82
N VAL A 336 -2.85 21.16 -11.69
CA VAL A 336 -3.10 22.59 -11.49
C VAL A 336 -1.79 23.37 -11.49
N LYS A 337 -0.74 22.89 -10.83
CA LYS A 337 0.60 23.51 -10.84
C LYS A 337 1.15 23.64 -12.26
N HIS A 338 1.01 22.61 -13.10
CA HIS A 338 1.43 22.69 -14.51
C HIS A 338 0.65 23.74 -15.29
N LYS A 339 -0.68 23.84 -15.07
CA LYS A 339 -1.51 24.89 -15.68
C LYS A 339 -1.07 26.29 -15.22
N LEU A 340 -0.84 26.49 -13.93
CA LEU A 340 -0.38 27.76 -13.37
C LEU A 340 1.01 28.15 -13.89
N ALA A 341 1.94 27.20 -13.97
CA ALA A 341 3.27 27.44 -14.51
C ALA A 341 3.21 27.83 -16.00
N ALA A 342 2.36 27.19 -16.79
CA ALA A 342 2.17 27.53 -18.20
C ALA A 342 1.53 28.91 -18.39
N MET A 343 0.65 29.33 -17.48
CA MET A 343 -0.08 30.59 -17.57
C MET A 343 0.71 31.79 -17.04
N PHE A 344 1.38 31.64 -15.90
CA PHE A 344 2.00 32.74 -15.18
C PHE A 344 3.53 32.73 -15.23
N GLY A 345 4.16 31.61 -15.59
CA GLY A 345 5.61 31.49 -15.65
C GLY A 345 6.29 32.04 -14.40
N PHE A 346 7.16 33.03 -14.58
CA PHE A 346 7.95 33.66 -13.50
C PHE A 346 7.16 34.65 -12.62
N SER A 347 5.92 35.02 -12.97
CA SER A 347 5.10 35.90 -12.13
C SER A 347 4.67 35.23 -10.82
N LEU A 348 4.69 33.89 -10.74
CA LEU A 348 4.42 33.12 -9.53
C LEU A 348 5.72 32.59 -8.91
N HIS A 349 5.95 32.92 -7.63
CA HIS A 349 7.11 32.47 -6.88
C HIS A 349 6.72 31.33 -5.94
N PHE A 350 7.09 30.10 -6.30
CA PHE A 350 6.78 28.91 -5.50
C PHE A 350 7.44 28.95 -4.12
N ARG A 351 6.63 28.77 -3.07
CA ARG A 351 7.08 28.72 -1.68
C ARG A 351 7.22 27.30 -1.17
N GLY A 352 6.19 26.49 -1.39
CA GLY A 352 6.21 25.08 -1.05
C GLY A 352 4.86 24.41 -1.24
N GLU A 353 4.83 23.12 -0.95
CA GLU A 353 3.65 22.28 -1.09
C GLU A 353 3.63 21.15 -0.05
N THR A 354 2.44 20.62 0.20
CA THR A 354 2.24 19.37 0.93
C THR A 354 1.14 18.59 0.25
N TYR A 355 1.30 17.27 0.18
CA TYR A 355 0.28 16.34 -0.30
C TYR A 355 0.12 15.17 0.66
N THR A 356 0.62 15.31 1.89
CA THR A 356 0.49 14.27 2.92
C THR A 356 -0.77 14.55 3.72
N PRO A 357 -1.80 13.68 3.65
CA PRO A 357 -2.99 13.84 4.48
C PRO A 357 -2.63 13.67 5.98
N PRO A 358 -3.51 14.11 6.90
CA PRO A 358 -3.27 13.95 8.33
C PRO A 358 -3.01 12.47 8.69
N PRO A 359 -1.97 12.17 9.50
CA PRO A 359 -1.62 10.79 9.82
C PRO A 359 -2.75 10.13 10.60
N ARG A 360 -3.13 8.91 10.20
CA ARG A 360 -4.20 8.16 10.84
C ARG A 360 -3.84 6.68 10.95
N GLN A 361 -4.14 6.09 12.11
CA GLN A 361 -4.07 4.65 12.29
C GLN A 361 -5.37 4.04 11.76
N LEU A 362 -5.26 3.24 10.70
CA LEU A 362 -6.38 2.47 10.15
C LEU A 362 -6.54 1.20 10.98
N ARG A 363 -7.78 0.82 11.29
CA ARG A 363 -8.08 -0.46 11.93
C ARG A 363 -8.12 -1.56 10.88
N GLU A 364 -7.74 -2.78 11.26
CA GLU A 364 -7.84 -3.94 10.37
C GLU A 364 -9.24 -4.15 9.78
N SER A 365 -10.29 -3.89 10.57
CA SER A 365 -11.68 -3.99 10.11
C SER A 365 -12.04 -2.98 9.02
N GLU A 366 -11.35 -1.84 8.96
CA GLU A 366 -11.54 -0.80 7.94
C GLU A 366 -10.85 -1.18 6.62
N LEU A 367 -9.79 -1.98 6.69
CA LEU A 367 -9.05 -2.51 5.54
C LEU A 367 -9.65 -3.81 4.97
N ALA A 368 -10.56 -4.45 5.70
CA ALA A 368 -11.19 -5.71 5.30
C ALA A 368 -12.39 -5.53 4.35
N VAL A 369 -12.81 -4.29 4.08
CA VAL A 369 -13.97 -3.96 3.22
C VAL A 369 -13.54 -3.90 1.75
N GLU A 370 -14.40 -4.30 0.82
CA GLU A 370 -14.10 -4.21 -0.63
C GLU A 370 -14.21 -2.78 -1.17
N GLU A 371 -15.03 -1.94 -0.52
CA GLU A 371 -15.28 -0.57 -0.93
C GLU A 371 -14.15 0.39 -0.55
N PRO A 372 -13.92 1.45 -1.35
CA PRO A 372 -12.95 2.49 -1.03
C PRO A 372 -13.19 3.11 0.35
N LEU A 373 -12.15 3.11 1.19
CA LEU A 373 -12.26 3.60 2.55
C LEU A 373 -12.49 5.11 2.57
N THR A 374 -13.52 5.57 3.27
CA THR A 374 -13.79 7.01 3.43
C THR A 374 -13.42 7.45 4.85
N LEU A 375 -12.48 8.37 4.97
CA LEU A 375 -11.98 8.88 6.25
C LEU A 375 -12.42 10.31 6.49
N ARG A 376 -13.13 10.53 7.60
CA ARG A 376 -13.54 11.86 8.03
C ARG A 376 -12.43 12.56 8.81
N ILE A 377 -12.02 13.72 8.32
CA ILE A 377 -11.05 14.61 8.96
C ILE A 377 -11.76 15.55 9.92
N SER A 378 -11.28 15.59 11.16
CA SER A 378 -11.76 16.50 12.20
C SER A 378 -11.13 17.90 12.06
N ALA A 379 -11.79 18.92 12.60
CA ALA A 379 -11.25 20.28 12.61
C ALA A 379 -9.84 20.36 13.26
N LYS A 380 -9.58 19.53 14.28
CA LYS A 380 -8.26 19.49 14.96
C LYS A 380 -7.16 18.90 14.06
N GLU A 381 -7.47 17.84 13.31
CA GLU A 381 -6.53 17.23 12.36
C GLU A 381 -6.22 18.20 11.21
N ASP A 382 -7.23 18.93 10.72
CA ASP A 382 -7.07 19.94 9.68
C ASP A 382 -6.16 21.10 10.14
N LEU A 383 -6.41 21.62 11.35
CA LEU A 383 -5.57 22.65 11.95
C LEU A 383 -4.11 22.22 12.11
N ALA A 384 -3.87 20.99 12.54
CA ALA A 384 -2.52 20.47 12.70
C ALA A 384 -1.79 20.38 11.34
N LEU A 385 -2.48 19.95 10.28
CA LEU A 385 -1.93 19.91 8.93
C LEU A 385 -1.58 21.31 8.42
N LEU A 386 -2.51 22.26 8.53
CA LEU A 386 -2.29 23.64 8.09
C LEU A 386 -1.18 24.31 8.89
N ASN A 387 -1.16 24.14 10.21
CA ASN A 387 -0.16 24.72 11.09
C ASN A 387 1.25 24.23 10.74
N GLY A 388 1.44 22.91 10.59
CA GLY A 388 2.75 22.33 10.23
C GLY A 388 3.24 22.76 8.85
N PHE A 389 2.33 22.87 7.88
CA PHE A 389 2.63 23.41 6.55
C PHE A 389 3.06 24.88 6.61
N LEU A 390 2.26 25.72 7.28
CA LEU A 390 2.50 27.16 7.37
C LEU A 390 3.71 27.53 8.21
N GLU A 391 3.96 26.82 9.32
CA GLU A 391 5.11 27.08 10.17
C GLU A 391 6.41 26.95 9.41
N THR A 392 6.54 25.92 8.58
CA THR A 392 7.71 25.73 7.72
C THR A 392 7.85 26.88 6.72
N LEU A 393 6.78 27.16 5.96
CA LEU A 393 6.83 28.14 4.88
C LEU A 393 7.00 29.58 5.34
N TYR A 394 6.33 29.99 6.42
CA TYR A 394 6.37 31.36 6.91
C TYR A 394 7.65 31.68 7.68
N LEU A 395 8.24 30.71 8.38
CA LEU A 395 9.58 30.91 8.95
C LEU A 395 10.63 31.05 7.85
N GLU A 396 10.59 30.21 6.81
CA GLU A 396 11.46 30.37 5.64
C GLU A 396 11.21 31.66 4.86
N TRP A 397 9.96 32.12 4.78
CA TRP A 397 9.58 33.34 4.08
C TRP A 397 10.36 34.56 4.59
N ALA A 398 10.62 34.65 5.90
CA ALA A 398 11.39 35.74 6.49
C ALA A 398 12.82 35.87 5.93
N GLU A 399 13.38 34.76 5.41
CA GLU A 399 14.74 34.63 4.91
C GLU A 399 14.81 34.48 3.38
N ARG A 400 13.69 34.61 2.67
CA ARG A 400 13.63 34.50 1.20
C ARG A 400 13.17 35.82 0.58
N ALA A 401 13.65 36.10 -0.63
CA ALA A 401 13.20 37.25 -1.41
C ALA A 401 11.68 37.21 -1.62
N CYS A 402 11.00 38.34 -1.40
CA CYS A 402 9.55 38.47 -1.51
C CYS A 402 9.15 39.49 -2.60
N PRO A 403 8.43 39.07 -3.67
CA PRO A 403 8.03 39.97 -4.75
C PRO A 403 7.23 41.19 -4.29
N SER A 404 6.35 41.00 -3.30
CA SER A 404 5.55 42.08 -2.71
C SER A 404 6.39 43.10 -1.92
N LEU A 405 7.65 42.79 -1.61
CA LEU A 405 8.62 43.67 -0.96
C LEU A 405 9.78 44.06 -1.91
N GLY A 406 9.55 44.02 -3.23
CA GLY A 406 10.56 44.36 -4.23
C GLY A 406 11.72 43.38 -4.27
N ASP A 407 11.43 42.09 -4.13
CA ASP A 407 12.38 40.97 -4.12
C ASP A 407 13.44 41.03 -3.00
N GLN A 408 13.14 41.77 -1.92
CA GLN A 408 13.97 41.83 -0.73
C GLN A 408 13.50 40.82 0.32
N MET A 409 14.41 40.43 1.22
CA MET A 409 14.08 39.57 2.35
C MET A 409 13.29 40.37 3.41
N PRO A 410 12.15 39.87 3.90
CA PRO A 410 11.32 40.57 4.89
C PRO A 410 12.11 41.01 6.13
N ARG A 411 13.01 40.16 6.65
CA ARG A 411 13.86 40.51 7.80
C ARG A 411 14.78 41.70 7.53
N HIS A 412 15.29 41.84 6.31
CA HIS A 412 16.12 42.99 5.93
C HIS A 412 15.29 44.26 5.76
N VAL A 413 14.12 44.15 5.12
CA VAL A 413 13.20 45.28 4.91
C VAL A 413 12.73 45.86 6.25
N ALA A 414 12.45 45.00 7.23
CA ALA A 414 12.02 45.37 8.58
C ALA A 414 13.07 46.15 9.41
N THR A 415 14.29 46.38 8.90
CA THR A 415 15.31 47.20 9.58
C THR A 415 15.06 48.71 9.44
N SER A 416 14.24 49.13 8.48
CA SER A 416 13.89 50.54 8.25
C SER A 416 12.46 50.85 8.69
N ALA A 417 12.16 52.06 9.14
CA ALA A 417 10.81 52.42 9.60
C ALA A 417 9.74 52.22 8.50
N ALA A 418 10.02 52.68 7.27
CA ALA A 418 9.12 52.50 6.13
C ALA A 418 8.98 51.01 5.73
N GLY A 419 10.06 50.24 5.80
CA GLY A 419 10.02 48.80 5.51
C GLY A 419 9.28 48.00 6.58
N ARG A 420 9.36 48.39 7.86
CA ARG A 420 8.55 47.79 8.93
C ARG A 420 7.07 47.88 8.63
N GLU A 421 6.59 49.06 8.22
CA GLU A 421 5.17 49.25 7.85
C GLU A 421 4.75 48.33 6.68
N GLN A 422 5.62 48.17 5.68
CA GLN A 422 5.36 47.27 4.55
C GLN A 422 5.30 45.80 4.99
N VAL A 423 6.24 45.34 5.80
CA VAL A 423 6.25 43.94 6.30
C VAL A 423 5.06 43.68 7.22
N VAL A 424 4.68 44.65 8.08
CA VAL A 424 3.47 44.56 8.91
C VAL A 424 2.22 44.43 8.05
N ALA A 425 2.11 45.21 6.96
CA ALA A 425 0.97 45.14 6.06
C ALA A 425 0.86 43.78 5.35
N VAL A 426 1.99 43.19 4.93
CA VAL A 426 2.01 41.85 4.31
C VAL A 426 1.60 40.78 5.32
N ILE A 427 2.13 40.81 6.55
CA ILE A 427 1.76 39.84 7.59
C ILE A 427 0.27 39.99 7.95
N ALA A 428 -0.25 41.22 8.02
CA ALA A 428 -1.67 41.46 8.27
C ALA A 428 -2.57 40.96 7.12
N ASP A 429 -2.11 41.04 5.87
CA ASP A 429 -2.81 40.44 4.72
C ASP A 429 -2.83 38.91 4.79
N MET A 430 -1.70 38.29 5.16
CA MET A 430 -1.61 36.84 5.38
C MET A 430 -2.53 36.39 6.51
N GLU A 431 -2.54 37.08 7.66
CA GLU A 431 -3.39 36.76 8.81
C GLU A 431 -4.88 36.90 8.52
N ARG A 432 -5.26 37.96 7.79
CA ARG A 432 -6.66 38.16 7.38
C ARG A 432 -7.19 37.03 6.50
N HIS A 433 -6.33 36.47 5.66
CA HIS A 433 -6.69 35.44 4.69
C HIS A 433 -6.14 34.06 5.06
N ASP A 434 -5.89 33.81 6.34
CA ASP A 434 -5.43 32.51 6.84
C ASP A 434 -6.44 31.40 6.43
N PRO A 435 -5.97 30.29 5.82
CA PRO A 435 -6.85 29.22 5.34
C PRO A 435 -7.65 28.53 6.45
N GLY A 436 -7.14 28.49 7.68
CA GLY A 436 -7.83 27.99 8.86
C GLY A 436 -9.08 28.79 9.19
N SER A 437 -9.07 30.11 9.03
CA SER A 437 -10.23 30.97 9.29
C SER A 437 -11.43 30.54 8.45
N ARG A 438 -11.20 30.15 7.19
CA ARG A 438 -12.24 29.64 6.30
C ARG A 438 -12.62 28.19 6.63
N ARG A 439 -11.64 27.33 6.88
CA ARG A 439 -11.87 25.88 7.03
C ARG A 439 -12.50 25.49 8.35
N VAL A 440 -12.05 26.11 9.44
CA VAL A 440 -12.38 25.74 10.81
C VAL A 440 -12.80 26.92 11.69
N GLY A 441 -12.81 28.15 11.15
CA GLY A 441 -13.24 29.34 11.88
C GLY A 441 -12.19 29.95 12.81
N GLN A 442 -10.94 29.51 12.74
CA GLN A 442 -9.82 30.07 13.52
C GLN A 442 -8.52 30.04 12.71
N ALA A 443 -7.62 30.99 12.97
CA ALA A 443 -6.31 31.03 12.31
C ALA A 443 -5.52 29.74 12.56
N SER A 444 -4.89 29.23 11.50
CA SER A 444 -4.09 28.02 11.52
C SER A 444 -2.63 28.26 11.93
N PHE A 445 -2.14 29.49 11.80
CA PHE A 445 -0.80 29.89 12.21
C PHE A 445 -0.80 31.02 13.24
N ASP A 446 0.18 31.02 14.15
CA ASP A 446 0.38 32.11 15.11
C ASP A 446 1.25 33.21 14.49
N TYR A 447 0.59 34.21 13.90
CA TYR A 447 1.25 35.33 13.22
C TYR A 447 2.11 36.20 14.14
N ASN A 448 1.94 36.12 15.47
CA ASN A 448 2.85 36.80 16.39
C ASN A 448 4.24 36.15 16.38
N ARG A 449 4.32 34.83 16.19
CA ARG A 449 5.62 34.15 16.00
C ARG A 449 6.34 34.64 14.76
N LEU A 450 5.61 34.89 13.66
CA LEU A 450 6.21 35.44 12.45
C LEU A 450 6.67 36.89 12.65
N ARG A 451 5.87 37.74 13.30
CA ARG A 451 6.25 39.13 13.66
C ARG A 451 7.53 39.16 14.49
N ALA A 452 7.63 38.32 15.52
CA ALA A 452 8.83 38.15 16.32
C ALA A 452 10.03 37.75 15.46
N HIS A 453 9.83 36.78 14.56
CA HIS A 453 10.88 36.23 13.72
C HIS A 453 11.45 37.23 12.69
N VAL A 454 10.66 38.23 12.25
CA VAL A 454 11.12 39.33 11.40
C VAL A 454 11.56 40.57 12.18
N GLY A 455 11.51 40.55 13.52
CA GLY A 455 11.96 41.63 14.39
C GLY A 455 10.97 42.79 14.53
N LEU A 456 9.66 42.50 14.43
CA LEU A 456 8.58 43.50 14.53
C LEU A 456 7.95 43.62 15.92
N ASP A 457 8.41 42.85 16.91
CA ASP A 457 7.97 42.91 18.31
C ASP A 457 8.26 44.25 19.00
#